data_AF-A0A2V7HRA6-F1
#
_entry.id   AF-A0A2V7HRA6-F1
#
_cell.length_a   1.000
_cell.length_b   1.000
_cell.length_c   1.000
_cell.angle_alpha   90.00
_cell.angle_beta   90.00
_cell.angle_gamma   90.00
#
_symmetry.space_group_name_H-M   'P 1'
#
loop_
_entity.id
_entity.type
_entity.pdbx_description
1 polymer ?
#
loop_
_entity_poly.entity_id
_entity_poly.type
_entity_poly.pdbx_seq_one_letter_code
_entity_poly.pdbx_strand_id
1 'polypeptide(L)'
;MADPRHPDNVLTVRTARLGPREIVPHDRWRFAREEGGRLVEDPTQIHLGGGFQPGRIYELVYRARDPVVVGLGLAAVRDLVSWARYDSRSEFPVTSAVAAGISQSGRFLRHFIYQGFNTDEAGRKVFDGMLVHTAGAGRGSFNHRFAQPSRDAHRFSAFFYPTDLFPFTGRTQTDPETGIADGLFARCADRQHCPRVFFTNTGYEYWGRAGSLIHTSVDGRADVAPLPHERIYHLAGGQHFIGIFPPSAPEREGHAYRGNPLDFLVTLRALLVRLVEWVVEAREPPPSVYPTLAAGTLVPVARLKFPGIPDVKPPAVIHEAHRVDYGPRWPAGIITWEPPKVGAPFPALVSQVDDAGNEVGGVRAVELLAPIATYAPWHLRGGGGADAGELTDFLGTYLPFARTEAERQRSHDDRPSIERRYPGKRAYLDAAARAADSLVAAGLLLREDAPRVLGRAEQHWDWLMSR
;
A
#
# COMPACT_ATOMS: atom_id res chain seq x y z
N MET A 1 -24.68 -14.63 8.17
CA MET A 1 -25.87 -13.83 7.78
C MET A 1 -26.32 -12.98 8.95
N ALA A 2 -26.98 -11.84 8.72
CA ALA A 2 -27.57 -11.04 9.79
C ALA A 2 -28.80 -11.73 10.40
N ASP A 3 -29.05 -11.54 11.70
CA ASP A 3 -30.34 -11.75 12.33
C ASP A 3 -31.13 -10.43 12.26
N PRO A 4 -32.09 -10.26 11.32
CA PRO A 4 -32.67 -8.95 11.03
C PRO A 4 -33.43 -8.29 12.17
N ARG A 5 -33.91 -9.10 13.13
CA ARG A 5 -34.77 -8.64 14.24
C ARG A 5 -34.03 -8.49 15.55
N HIS A 6 -32.72 -8.71 15.56
CA HIS A 6 -31.94 -8.64 16.78
C HIS A 6 -31.89 -7.20 17.31
N PRO A 7 -32.17 -6.95 18.62
CA PRO A 7 -32.23 -5.58 19.17
C PRO A 7 -30.89 -4.83 19.13
N ASP A 8 -29.77 -5.54 19.14
CA ASP A 8 -28.42 -4.94 18.99
C ASP A 8 -28.12 -4.38 17.59
N ASN A 9 -29.00 -4.60 16.60
CA ASN A 9 -28.77 -4.09 15.26
C ASN A 9 -28.88 -2.56 15.22
N VAL A 10 -27.84 -1.89 14.76
CA VAL A 10 -27.80 -0.43 14.71
C VAL A 10 -27.13 0.05 13.42
N LEU A 11 -27.80 0.97 12.73
CA LEU A 11 -27.23 1.74 11.64
C LEU A 11 -26.87 3.13 12.16
N THR A 12 -25.65 3.56 11.87
CA THR A 12 -25.20 4.93 12.17
C THR A 12 -24.72 5.63 10.91
N VAL A 13 -24.76 6.96 10.93
CA VAL A 13 -24.24 7.83 9.86
C VAL A 13 -23.32 8.89 10.45
N ARG A 14 -22.30 9.30 9.69
CA ARG A 14 -21.40 10.41 10.02
C ARG A 14 -20.77 11.04 8.78
N THR A 15 -20.21 12.24 8.94
CA THR A 15 -19.55 13.01 7.87
C THR A 15 -18.04 12.80 7.79
N ALA A 16 -17.43 12.30 8.87
CA ALA A 16 -15.98 12.16 8.97
C ALA A 16 -15.60 10.86 9.67
N ARG A 17 -14.42 10.33 9.33
CA ARG A 17 -13.86 9.06 9.85
C ARG A 17 -13.80 8.98 11.38
N LEU A 18 -13.52 10.10 12.05
CA LEU A 18 -13.48 10.22 13.51
C LEU A 18 -14.63 11.08 14.07
N GLY A 19 -15.57 11.47 13.20
CA GLY A 19 -16.75 12.23 13.61
C GLY A 19 -17.70 11.40 14.48
N PRO A 20 -18.56 12.08 15.27
CA PRO A 20 -19.57 11.41 16.08
C PRO A 20 -20.51 10.59 15.20
N ARG A 21 -20.96 9.46 15.72
CA ARG A 21 -21.97 8.62 15.07
C ARG A 21 -23.35 9.12 15.43
N GLU A 22 -24.17 9.36 14.43
CA GLU A 22 -25.59 9.65 14.59
C GLU A 22 -26.37 8.37 14.32
N ILE A 23 -27.24 7.96 15.24
CA ILE A 23 -28.08 6.77 15.04
C ILE A 23 -29.12 7.08 13.96
N VAL A 24 -29.22 6.21 12.96
CA VAL A 24 -30.31 6.26 11.99
C VAL A 24 -31.52 5.55 12.63
N PRO A 25 -32.67 6.25 12.78
CA PRO A 25 -33.88 5.67 13.35
C PRO A 25 -34.28 4.34 12.70
N HIS A 26 -34.66 3.35 13.50
CA HIS A 26 -34.93 1.97 13.05
C HIS A 26 -36.12 1.88 12.07
N ASP A 27 -37.04 2.85 12.09
CA ASP A 27 -38.15 2.94 11.12
C ASP A 27 -37.70 3.39 9.73
N ARG A 28 -36.49 3.95 9.60
CA ARG A 28 -35.92 4.43 8.33
C ARG A 28 -35.12 3.39 7.58
N TRP A 29 -34.73 2.27 8.18
CA TRP A 29 -33.90 1.26 7.51
C TRP A 29 -34.32 -0.15 7.89
N ARG A 30 -33.99 -1.13 7.03
CA ARG A 30 -34.26 -2.55 7.27
C ARG A 30 -33.34 -3.44 6.42
N PHE A 31 -33.28 -4.73 6.75
CA PHE A 31 -32.60 -5.73 5.94
C PHE A 31 -33.48 -6.18 4.76
N ALA A 32 -33.33 -5.53 3.61
CA ALA A 32 -34.13 -5.78 2.43
C ALA A 32 -33.38 -5.41 1.15
N ARG A 33 -33.84 -5.98 0.04
CA ARG A 33 -33.46 -5.60 -1.33
C ARG A 33 -34.65 -5.07 -2.10
N GLU A 34 -34.40 -4.23 -3.10
CA GLU A 34 -35.42 -3.84 -4.06
C GLU A 34 -35.48 -4.85 -5.21
N GLU A 35 -36.68 -5.35 -5.50
CA GLU A 35 -36.96 -6.26 -6.59
C GLU A 35 -38.29 -5.86 -7.27
N GLY A 36 -38.23 -5.49 -8.55
CA GLY A 36 -39.42 -5.08 -9.30
C GLY A 36 -40.18 -3.89 -8.69
N GLY A 37 -39.47 -2.94 -8.05
CA GLY A 37 -40.07 -1.79 -7.38
C GLY A 37 -40.72 -2.10 -6.02
N ARG A 38 -40.51 -3.31 -5.49
CA ARG A 38 -40.97 -3.72 -4.15
C ARG A 38 -39.78 -4.02 -3.26
N LEU A 39 -39.95 -3.79 -1.97
CA LEU A 39 -38.99 -4.23 -0.96
C LEU A 39 -39.27 -5.68 -0.58
N VAL A 40 -38.23 -6.51 -0.67
CA VAL A 40 -38.24 -7.92 -0.27
C VAL A 40 -37.23 -8.09 0.85
N GLU A 41 -37.66 -8.70 1.96
CA GLU A 41 -36.78 -8.99 3.11
C GLU A 41 -35.56 -9.81 2.66
N ASP A 42 -34.38 -9.32 2.97
CA ASP A 42 -33.10 -9.92 2.58
C ASP A 42 -32.05 -9.62 3.66
N PRO A 43 -31.64 -10.62 4.46
CA PRO A 43 -30.64 -10.47 5.52
C PRO A 43 -29.20 -10.22 5.02
N THR A 44 -29.00 -10.15 3.69
CA THR A 44 -27.70 -9.87 3.05
C THR A 44 -27.60 -8.46 2.47
N GLN A 45 -28.70 -7.72 2.43
CA GLN A 45 -28.75 -6.34 1.92
C GLN A 45 -29.35 -5.40 2.97
N ILE A 46 -29.07 -4.11 2.82
CA ILE A 46 -29.64 -3.06 3.65
C ILE A 46 -30.34 -2.05 2.76
N HIS A 47 -31.58 -1.72 3.11
CA HIS A 47 -32.34 -0.64 2.50
C HIS A 47 -32.50 0.50 3.50
N LEU A 48 -32.27 1.73 3.02
CA LEU A 48 -32.45 2.97 3.77
C LEU A 48 -33.48 3.84 3.04
N GLY A 49 -34.56 4.20 3.73
CA GLY A 49 -35.59 5.10 3.21
C GLY A 49 -35.00 6.48 2.89
N GLY A 50 -35.18 6.92 1.63
CA GLY A 50 -34.57 8.13 1.10
C GLY A 50 -33.14 7.95 0.57
N GLY A 51 -32.58 6.74 0.63
CA GLY A 51 -31.28 6.37 0.06
C GLY A 51 -30.06 6.80 0.88
N PHE A 52 -28.90 6.25 0.50
CA PHE A 52 -27.60 6.63 1.04
C PHE A 52 -27.12 7.93 0.38
N GLN A 53 -26.60 8.85 1.20
CA GLN A 53 -26.11 10.15 0.71
C GLN A 53 -24.62 10.06 0.32
N PRO A 54 -24.22 10.57 -0.86
CA PRO A 54 -22.81 10.73 -1.22
C PRO A 54 -22.03 11.55 -0.16
N GLY A 55 -20.78 11.17 0.09
CA GLY A 55 -19.90 11.84 1.07
C GLY A 55 -20.24 11.54 2.54
N ARG A 56 -21.20 10.66 2.83
CA ARG A 56 -21.48 10.17 4.19
C ARG A 56 -20.90 8.77 4.40
N ILE A 57 -20.55 8.49 5.65
CA ILE A 57 -20.13 7.16 6.11
C ILE A 57 -21.31 6.54 6.84
N TYR A 58 -21.73 5.36 6.39
CA TYR A 58 -22.74 4.55 7.06
C TYR A 58 -22.10 3.29 7.65
N GLU A 59 -22.38 3.01 8.91
CA GLU A 59 -21.87 1.83 9.61
C GLU A 59 -23.04 1.04 10.19
N LEU A 60 -23.17 -0.20 9.74
CA LEU A 60 -24.12 -1.18 10.28
C LEU A 60 -23.38 -2.12 11.22
N VAL A 61 -23.78 -2.14 12.49
CA VAL A 61 -23.42 -3.18 13.46
C VAL A 61 -24.63 -4.09 13.62
N TYR A 62 -24.43 -5.40 13.52
CA TYR A 62 -25.51 -6.36 13.53
C TYR A 62 -25.10 -7.70 14.15
N ARG A 63 -26.07 -8.43 14.69
CA ARG A 63 -25.83 -9.80 15.15
C ARG A 63 -25.69 -10.71 13.93
N ALA A 64 -24.49 -11.23 13.73
CA ALA A 64 -24.22 -12.26 12.75
C ALA A 64 -24.27 -13.66 13.37
N ARG A 65 -24.67 -14.66 12.57
CA ARG A 65 -24.55 -16.09 12.90
C ARG A 65 -23.69 -16.84 11.87
N ASP A 66 -23.22 -18.02 12.29
CA ASP A 66 -22.51 -18.99 11.47
C ASP A 66 -21.25 -18.43 10.78
N PRO A 67 -20.23 -17.97 11.56
CA PRO A 67 -18.96 -17.55 10.97
C PRO A 67 -18.34 -18.72 10.22
N VAL A 68 -17.94 -18.49 8.97
CA VAL A 68 -17.13 -19.47 8.23
C VAL A 68 -15.76 -19.62 8.90
N VAL A 69 -15.16 -20.80 8.77
CA VAL A 69 -13.79 -21.03 9.24
C VAL A 69 -12.84 -20.25 8.34
N VAL A 70 -12.11 -19.30 8.92
CA VAL A 70 -11.09 -18.48 8.25
C VAL A 70 -9.76 -18.70 8.96
N GLY A 71 -8.67 -18.81 8.20
CA GLY A 71 -7.32 -19.04 8.72
C GLY A 71 -6.67 -20.34 8.25
N LEU A 72 -7.46 -21.33 7.84
CA LEU A 72 -6.93 -22.60 7.30
C LEU A 72 -6.06 -22.41 6.05
N GLY A 73 -6.23 -21.32 5.29
CA GLY A 73 -5.37 -20.99 4.16
C GLY A 73 -3.89 -20.81 4.53
N LEU A 74 -3.60 -20.34 5.75
CA LEU A 74 -2.22 -20.24 6.25
C LEU A 74 -1.61 -21.64 6.42
N ALA A 75 -2.34 -22.55 7.03
CA ALA A 75 -1.92 -23.95 7.21
C ALA A 75 -1.80 -24.67 5.86
N ALA A 76 -2.77 -24.51 4.97
CA ALA A 76 -2.76 -25.14 3.65
C ALA A 76 -1.51 -24.73 2.83
N VAL A 77 -1.16 -23.44 2.81
CA VAL A 77 0.06 -22.96 2.11
C VAL A 77 1.32 -23.52 2.77
N ARG A 78 1.39 -23.52 4.11
CA ARG A 78 2.50 -24.08 4.88
C ARG A 78 2.72 -25.56 4.55
N ASP A 79 1.65 -26.35 4.61
CA ASP A 79 1.70 -27.81 4.47
C ASP A 79 1.97 -28.24 3.03
N LEU A 80 1.43 -27.51 2.05
CA LEU A 80 1.74 -27.75 0.64
C LEU A 80 3.24 -27.58 0.36
N VAL A 81 3.84 -26.51 0.89
CA VAL A 81 5.26 -26.23 0.68
C VAL A 81 6.14 -27.16 1.50
N SER A 82 5.74 -27.51 2.73
CA SER A 82 6.43 -28.54 3.51
C SER A 82 6.40 -29.90 2.82
N TRP A 83 5.26 -30.31 2.27
CA TRP A 83 5.12 -31.53 1.48
C TRP A 83 6.06 -31.52 0.26
N ALA A 84 6.07 -30.41 -0.50
CA ALA A 84 6.97 -30.22 -1.63
C ALA A 84 8.46 -30.33 -1.26
N ARG A 85 8.85 -29.96 -0.03
CA ARG A 85 10.25 -29.99 0.39
C ARG A 85 10.69 -31.32 0.98
N TYR A 86 9.82 -31.97 1.73
CA TYR A 86 10.25 -32.99 2.68
C TYR A 86 9.54 -34.33 2.53
N ASP A 87 8.43 -34.40 1.79
CA ASP A 87 7.74 -35.67 1.56
C ASP A 87 8.27 -36.33 0.29
N SER A 88 8.75 -37.56 0.40
CA SER A 88 9.26 -38.34 -0.74
C SER A 88 8.18 -38.68 -1.77
N ARG A 89 6.90 -38.52 -1.42
CA ARG A 89 5.75 -38.70 -2.32
C ARG A 89 5.38 -37.42 -3.05
N SER A 90 6.09 -36.31 -2.82
CA SER A 90 5.81 -35.08 -3.56
C SER A 90 6.01 -35.28 -5.05
N GLU A 91 5.02 -34.85 -5.84
CA GLU A 91 5.09 -34.87 -7.30
C GLU A 91 5.94 -33.71 -7.86
N PHE A 92 6.27 -32.73 -7.03
CA PHE A 92 7.10 -31.58 -7.39
C PHE A 92 8.10 -31.27 -6.27
N PRO A 93 9.08 -32.15 -6.03
CA PRO A 93 10.05 -31.95 -4.97
C PRO A 93 10.87 -30.67 -5.22
N VAL A 94 11.03 -29.83 -4.18
CA VAL A 94 11.83 -28.61 -4.25
C VAL A 94 12.87 -28.56 -3.14
N THR A 95 14.05 -28.03 -3.47
CA THR A 95 15.13 -27.80 -2.49
C THR A 95 15.06 -26.43 -1.83
N SER A 96 14.46 -25.46 -2.53
CA SER A 96 14.26 -24.08 -2.08
C SER A 96 12.85 -23.60 -2.40
N ALA A 97 12.27 -22.75 -1.55
CA ALA A 97 10.94 -22.19 -1.75
C ALA A 97 10.93 -20.67 -1.54
N VAL A 98 10.44 -19.94 -2.54
CA VAL A 98 10.26 -18.48 -2.51
C VAL A 98 8.80 -18.13 -2.72
N ALA A 99 8.24 -17.30 -1.84
CA ALA A 99 6.90 -16.75 -2.01
C ALA A 99 6.98 -15.31 -2.57
N ALA A 100 6.05 -14.96 -3.46
CA ALA A 100 5.84 -13.57 -3.87
C ALA A 100 4.36 -13.21 -3.71
N GLY A 101 4.09 -12.10 -3.03
CA GLY A 101 2.73 -11.63 -2.75
C GLY A 101 2.59 -10.14 -3.02
N ILE A 102 1.43 -9.75 -3.55
CA ILE A 102 1.11 -8.38 -3.96
C ILE A 102 -0.17 -7.96 -3.24
N SER A 103 -0.16 -6.76 -2.62
CA SER A 103 -1.33 -6.18 -1.95
C SER A 103 -1.94 -7.13 -0.91
N GLN A 104 -3.07 -7.78 -1.20
CA GLN A 104 -3.67 -8.79 -0.33
C GLN A 104 -2.74 -9.97 -0.05
N SER A 105 -2.14 -10.59 -1.07
CA SER A 105 -1.24 -11.74 -0.85
C SER A 105 0.08 -11.29 -0.21
N GLY A 106 0.50 -10.04 -0.40
CA GLY A 106 1.60 -9.44 0.36
C GLY A 106 1.28 -9.33 1.86
N ARG A 107 0.10 -8.84 2.21
CA ARG A 107 -0.39 -8.82 3.60
C ARG A 107 -0.54 -10.23 4.17
N PHE A 108 -0.95 -11.20 3.36
CA PHE A 108 -1.01 -12.61 3.75
C PHE A 108 0.37 -13.11 4.15
N LEU A 109 1.42 -12.85 3.36
CA LEU A 109 2.79 -13.24 3.70
C LEU A 109 3.29 -12.55 4.98
N ARG A 110 2.98 -11.25 5.18
CA ARG A 110 3.26 -10.56 6.45
C ARG A 110 2.56 -11.25 7.62
N HIS A 111 1.28 -11.59 7.48
CA HIS A 111 0.50 -12.26 8.53
C HIS A 111 0.98 -13.70 8.78
N PHE A 112 1.42 -14.39 7.74
CA PHE A 112 2.01 -15.74 7.80
C PHE A 112 3.30 -15.73 8.63
N ILE A 113 4.20 -14.77 8.37
CA ILE A 113 5.39 -14.53 9.21
C ILE A 113 4.96 -14.21 10.64
N TYR A 114 4.06 -13.23 10.82
CA TYR A 114 3.61 -12.78 12.13
C TYR A 114 3.10 -13.93 13.01
N GLN A 115 2.32 -14.86 12.43
CA GLN A 115 1.75 -16.00 13.14
C GLN A 115 2.70 -17.22 13.26
N GLY A 116 3.94 -17.12 12.77
CA GLY A 116 4.94 -18.18 12.90
C GLY A 116 4.76 -19.34 11.92
N PHE A 117 3.95 -19.18 10.86
CA PHE A 117 3.65 -20.26 9.92
C PHE A 117 4.84 -20.64 9.02
N ASN A 118 5.99 -19.96 9.10
CA ASN A 118 7.19 -20.39 8.37
C ASN A 118 7.91 -21.58 9.01
N THR A 119 7.38 -22.10 10.13
CA THR A 119 7.77 -23.37 10.74
C THR A 119 6.60 -24.35 10.61
N ASP A 120 6.84 -25.53 10.05
CA ASP A 120 5.83 -26.60 9.96
C ASP A 120 5.59 -27.32 11.29
N GLU A 121 4.60 -28.22 11.33
CA GLU A 121 4.25 -28.97 12.56
C GLU A 121 5.33 -29.95 13.03
N ALA A 122 6.29 -30.29 12.16
CA ALA A 122 7.46 -31.10 12.49
C ALA A 122 8.68 -30.23 12.85
N GLY A 123 8.52 -28.90 12.96
CA GLY A 123 9.59 -27.99 13.34
C GLY A 123 10.58 -27.69 12.21
N ARG A 124 10.15 -27.71 10.94
CA ARG A 124 11.03 -27.46 9.77
C ARG A 124 10.66 -26.16 9.06
N LYS A 125 11.65 -25.53 8.42
CA LYS A 125 11.47 -24.31 7.61
C LYS A 125 10.58 -24.57 6.38
N VAL A 126 9.69 -23.63 6.08
CA VAL A 126 8.78 -23.71 4.92
C VAL A 126 9.32 -22.92 3.74
N PHE A 127 9.38 -21.58 3.84
CA PHE A 127 9.94 -20.71 2.80
C PHE A 127 11.35 -20.23 3.17
N ASP A 128 12.24 -20.15 2.18
CA ASP A 128 13.56 -19.55 2.31
C ASP A 128 13.56 -18.05 2.04
N GLY A 129 12.66 -17.59 1.18
CA GLY A 129 12.55 -16.18 0.82
C GLY A 129 11.12 -15.72 0.56
N MET A 130 10.85 -14.43 0.78
CA MET A 130 9.56 -13.80 0.51
C MET A 130 9.74 -12.43 -0.13
N LEU A 131 9.04 -12.17 -1.23
CA LEU A 131 8.85 -10.83 -1.79
C LEU A 131 7.44 -10.35 -1.41
N VAL A 132 7.38 -9.33 -0.57
CA VAL A 132 6.15 -8.74 -0.06
C VAL A 132 5.98 -7.37 -0.70
N HIS A 133 5.14 -7.31 -1.74
CA HIS A 133 4.87 -6.10 -2.50
C HIS A 133 3.56 -5.42 -2.10
N THR A 134 3.58 -4.09 -2.00
CA THR A 134 2.43 -3.18 -1.79
C THR A 134 1.50 -3.57 -0.63
N ALA A 135 2.03 -4.22 0.40
CA ALA A 135 1.26 -4.58 1.57
C ALA A 135 1.03 -3.38 2.51
N GLY A 136 1.82 -2.31 2.35
CA GLY A 136 1.91 -1.22 3.32
C GLY A 136 2.51 -1.71 4.63
N ALA A 137 2.06 -1.13 5.75
CA ALA A 137 2.44 -1.60 7.08
C ALA A 137 1.54 -2.69 7.64
N GLY A 138 0.32 -2.78 7.12
CA GLY A 138 -0.70 -3.66 7.65
C GLY A 138 -0.39 -5.14 7.56
N ARG A 139 -1.12 -5.89 8.38
CA ARG A 139 -1.36 -7.32 8.20
C ARG A 139 -2.72 -7.43 7.51
N GLY A 140 -3.29 -8.63 7.44
CA GLY A 140 -4.64 -8.76 6.92
C GLY A 140 -5.55 -9.53 7.86
N SER A 141 -6.82 -9.36 7.58
CA SER A 141 -7.90 -10.06 8.25
C SER A 141 -7.94 -11.51 7.74
N PHE A 142 -6.99 -12.34 8.17
CA PHE A 142 -6.82 -13.72 7.69
C PHE A 142 -7.08 -14.79 8.76
N ASN A 143 -7.03 -14.45 10.04
CA ASN A 143 -7.19 -15.42 11.13
C ASN A 143 -7.82 -14.79 12.36
N HIS A 144 -9.11 -14.48 12.25
CA HIS A 144 -10.00 -14.13 13.36
C HIS A 144 -11.44 -14.43 12.95
N ARG A 145 -12.37 -14.45 13.91
CA ARG A 145 -13.79 -14.66 13.65
C ARG A 145 -14.33 -13.55 12.75
N PHE A 146 -15.10 -13.94 11.73
CA PHE A 146 -15.62 -13.07 10.67
C PHE A 146 -14.56 -12.39 9.79
N ALA A 147 -13.31 -12.85 9.82
CA ALA A 147 -12.25 -12.32 8.99
C ALA A 147 -12.64 -12.27 7.50
N GLN A 148 -12.35 -11.14 6.85
CA GLN A 148 -12.54 -10.89 5.42
C GLN A 148 -11.18 -10.60 4.76
N PRO A 149 -10.57 -11.59 4.10
CA PRO A 149 -9.28 -11.43 3.42
C PRO A 149 -9.22 -10.28 2.42
N SER A 150 -10.35 -9.96 1.75
CA SER A 150 -10.48 -8.86 0.80
C SER A 150 -10.40 -7.47 1.41
N ARG A 151 -10.66 -7.32 2.72
CA ARG A 151 -10.65 -5.99 3.34
C ARG A 151 -9.24 -5.47 3.53
N ASP A 152 -9.11 -4.19 3.26
CA ASP A 152 -7.98 -3.34 3.56
C ASP A 152 -8.48 -1.95 3.94
N ALA A 153 -7.90 -1.36 4.97
CA ALA A 153 -8.35 -0.06 5.46
C ALA A 153 -7.85 1.07 4.55
N HIS A 154 -8.77 1.96 4.22
CA HIS A 154 -8.52 3.26 3.59
C HIS A 154 -9.21 4.34 4.40
N ARG A 155 -9.05 5.62 4.02
CA ARG A 155 -9.63 6.73 4.79
C ARG A 155 -11.16 6.68 4.90
N PHE A 156 -11.85 6.13 3.88
CA PHE A 156 -13.31 6.08 3.81
C PHE A 156 -13.90 4.68 3.57
N SER A 157 -13.08 3.62 3.56
CA SER A 157 -13.55 2.24 3.42
C SER A 157 -12.80 1.30 4.37
N ALA A 158 -13.53 0.35 4.96
CA ALA A 158 -13.02 -0.69 5.88
C ALA A 158 -12.10 -0.22 7.03
N PHE A 159 -12.09 1.07 7.35
CA PHE A 159 -11.31 1.61 8.47
C PHE A 159 -11.84 1.11 9.81
N PHE A 160 -10.91 0.92 10.75
CA PHE A 160 -11.12 0.23 12.04
C PHE A 160 -11.42 -1.27 11.93
N TYR A 161 -11.54 -1.84 10.73
CA TYR A 161 -11.55 -3.30 10.59
C TYR A 161 -10.14 -3.88 10.83
N PRO A 162 -9.98 -5.08 11.42
CA PRO A 162 -8.67 -5.60 11.82
C PRO A 162 -7.75 -5.92 10.63
N THR A 163 -7.00 -4.92 10.18
CA THR A 163 -6.12 -4.99 9.00
C THR A 163 -4.76 -4.35 9.32
N ASP A 164 -4.74 -3.04 9.59
CA ASP A 164 -3.52 -2.30 9.91
C ASP A 164 -3.20 -2.34 11.41
N LEU A 165 -2.78 -3.51 11.89
CA LEU A 165 -2.55 -3.77 13.31
C LEU A 165 -1.06 -3.88 13.63
N PHE A 166 -0.62 -3.18 14.68
CA PHE A 166 0.68 -3.39 15.33
C PHE A 166 0.92 -4.88 15.61
N PRO A 167 2.14 -5.42 15.42
CA PRO A 167 3.39 -4.74 15.05
C PRO A 167 3.56 -4.50 13.54
N PHE A 168 4.37 -3.49 13.20
CA PHE A 168 4.62 -3.08 11.81
C PHE A 168 6.04 -3.41 11.32
N THR A 169 7.02 -3.33 12.21
CA THR A 169 8.45 -3.59 11.93
C THR A 169 8.82 -5.06 12.13
N GLY A 170 9.92 -5.46 11.50
CA GLY A 170 10.53 -6.77 11.75
C GLY A 170 10.93 -6.98 13.21
N ARG A 171 11.59 -5.96 13.77
CA ARG A 171 12.05 -5.90 15.18
C ARG A 171 10.88 -5.74 16.14
N THR A 172 11.05 -6.32 17.33
CA THR A 172 10.16 -6.05 18.47
C THR A 172 10.28 -4.61 18.90
N GLN A 173 9.14 -3.94 19.02
CA GLN A 173 9.01 -2.63 19.64
C GLN A 173 7.99 -2.72 20.77
N THR A 174 8.02 -1.77 21.70
CA THR A 174 6.98 -1.63 22.73
C THR A 174 6.14 -0.41 22.41
N ASP A 175 4.82 -0.60 22.32
CA ASP A 175 3.89 0.51 22.19
C ASP A 175 3.66 1.16 23.57
N PRO A 176 4.10 2.42 23.79
CA PRO A 176 4.00 3.05 25.11
C PRO A 176 2.56 3.31 25.57
N GLU A 177 1.60 3.37 24.64
CA GLU A 177 0.19 3.62 25.00
C GLU A 177 -0.52 2.35 25.47
N THR A 178 -0.18 1.18 24.90
CA THR A 178 -0.85 -0.09 25.22
C THR A 178 0.00 -1.01 26.10
N GLY A 179 1.31 -0.75 26.21
CA GLY A 179 2.28 -1.62 26.90
C GLY A 179 2.62 -2.89 26.12
N ILE A 180 2.06 -3.11 24.93
CA ILE A 180 2.28 -4.32 24.14
C ILE A 180 3.67 -4.27 23.49
N ALA A 181 4.47 -5.31 23.71
CA ALA A 181 5.76 -5.51 23.05
C ALA A 181 5.65 -6.62 22.00
N ASP A 182 5.82 -6.29 20.72
CA ASP A 182 5.70 -7.26 19.62
C ASP A 182 6.50 -6.82 18.37
N GLY A 183 6.75 -7.77 17.47
CA GLY A 183 7.45 -7.59 16.21
C GLY A 183 6.98 -8.62 15.17
N LEU A 184 7.13 -8.32 13.88
CA LEU A 184 6.71 -9.24 12.82
C LEU A 184 7.41 -10.61 12.94
N PHE A 185 8.68 -10.62 13.36
CA PHE A 185 9.46 -11.84 13.55
C PHE A 185 9.54 -12.32 15.01
N ALA A 186 8.74 -11.76 15.92
CA ALA A 186 8.80 -12.13 17.35
C ALA A 186 8.47 -13.62 17.61
N ARG A 187 7.73 -14.27 16.70
CA ARG A 187 7.38 -15.70 16.76
C ARG A 187 8.30 -16.60 15.92
N CYS A 188 9.33 -16.03 15.31
CA CYS A 188 10.38 -16.80 14.63
C CYS A 188 11.38 -17.33 15.68
N ALA A 189 11.02 -18.43 16.36
CA ALA A 189 11.80 -18.98 17.46
C ALA A 189 13.18 -19.48 17.00
N ASP A 190 13.24 -20.17 15.87
CA ASP A 190 14.49 -20.52 15.19
C ASP A 190 14.81 -19.46 14.13
N ARG A 191 15.95 -18.79 14.30
CA ARG A 191 16.45 -17.79 13.33
C ARG A 191 16.68 -18.40 11.95
N GLN A 192 16.95 -19.69 11.85
CA GLN A 192 17.09 -20.40 10.56
C GLN A 192 15.76 -20.48 9.81
N HIS A 193 14.62 -20.36 10.50
CA HIS A 193 13.29 -20.36 9.91
C HIS A 193 12.82 -18.95 9.52
N CYS A 194 13.58 -17.88 9.82
CA CYS A 194 13.20 -16.55 9.36
C CYS A 194 13.57 -16.44 7.87
N PRO A 195 12.60 -16.23 6.96
CA PRO A 195 12.90 -16.13 5.54
C PRO A 195 13.73 -14.87 5.25
N ARG A 196 14.50 -14.88 4.16
CA ARG A 196 15.01 -13.66 3.54
C ARG A 196 13.85 -12.88 2.96
N VAL A 197 13.62 -11.64 3.38
CA VAL A 197 12.42 -10.88 2.98
C VAL A 197 12.76 -9.58 2.30
N PHE A 198 12.16 -9.35 1.13
CA PHE A 198 12.09 -8.04 0.52
C PHE A 198 10.70 -7.45 0.75
N PHE A 199 10.64 -6.34 1.49
CA PHE A 199 9.46 -5.49 1.55
C PHE A 199 9.58 -4.42 0.48
N THR A 200 8.67 -4.45 -0.48
CA THR A 200 8.59 -3.43 -1.53
C THR A 200 7.28 -2.68 -1.43
N ASN A 201 7.35 -1.36 -1.34
CA ASN A 201 6.19 -0.48 -1.28
C ASN A 201 6.38 0.61 -2.31
N THR A 202 5.33 1.07 -2.96
CA THR A 202 5.39 2.27 -3.81
C THR A 202 5.14 3.51 -2.96
N GLY A 203 5.21 4.68 -3.59
CA GLY A 203 4.76 5.93 -2.99
C GLY A 203 3.35 5.82 -2.39
N TYR A 204 2.42 5.13 -3.08
CA TYR A 204 1.03 5.06 -2.62
C TYR A 204 0.93 4.38 -1.26
N GLU A 205 1.71 3.34 -0.96
CA GLU A 205 1.64 2.68 0.33
C GLU A 205 1.96 3.59 1.51
N TYR A 206 2.82 4.59 1.33
CA TYR A 206 3.10 5.58 2.37
C TYR A 206 1.89 6.47 2.62
N TRP A 207 1.20 6.89 1.56
CA TRP A 207 0.02 7.74 1.62
C TRP A 207 -1.26 7.02 2.06
N GLY A 208 -1.50 5.83 1.51
CA GLY A 208 -2.77 5.09 1.61
C GLY A 208 -2.72 3.85 2.50
N ARG A 209 -1.53 3.37 2.89
CA ARG A 209 -1.37 2.11 3.64
C ARG A 209 -0.35 2.17 4.79
N ALA A 210 -0.12 3.38 5.31
CA ALA A 210 0.78 3.65 6.44
C ALA A 210 2.19 3.05 6.28
N GLY A 211 2.71 3.00 5.05
CA GLY A 211 3.94 2.28 4.68
C GLY A 211 5.19 2.71 5.44
N SER A 212 5.24 3.93 6.00
CA SER A 212 6.37 4.37 6.85
C SER A 212 6.55 3.51 8.10
N LEU A 213 5.47 2.94 8.64
CA LEU A 213 5.51 2.22 9.92
C LEU A 213 6.34 0.92 9.88
N ILE A 214 6.70 0.41 8.70
CA ILE A 214 7.57 -0.78 8.62
C ILE A 214 9.04 -0.50 8.94
N HIS A 215 9.43 0.78 9.06
CA HIS A 215 10.80 1.21 9.34
C HIS A 215 10.90 2.44 10.25
N THR A 216 9.84 2.76 11.00
CA THR A 216 9.86 3.83 12.00
C THR A 216 9.54 3.30 13.40
N SER A 217 9.97 4.05 14.41
CA SER A 217 9.59 3.78 15.79
C SER A 217 8.07 3.95 15.98
N VAL A 218 7.49 3.32 17.01
CA VAL A 218 6.05 3.41 17.28
C VAL A 218 5.54 4.86 17.41
N ASP A 219 6.38 5.76 17.90
CA ASP A 219 6.10 7.21 18.02
C ASP A 219 6.47 8.02 16.76
N GLY A 220 7.00 7.37 15.72
CA GLY A 220 7.39 7.98 14.45
C GLY A 220 8.58 8.93 14.51
N ARG A 221 9.41 8.86 15.58
CA ARG A 221 10.51 9.81 15.82
C ARG A 221 11.90 9.30 15.46
N ALA A 222 12.07 8.00 15.24
CA ALA A 222 13.34 7.39 14.89
C ALA A 222 13.18 6.36 13.76
N ASP A 223 14.24 6.23 12.96
CA ASP A 223 14.34 5.13 12.00
C ASP A 223 14.57 3.81 12.73
N VAL A 224 13.91 2.75 12.29
CA VAL A 224 14.12 1.38 12.74
C VAL A 224 14.80 0.61 11.62
N ALA A 225 16.07 0.29 11.82
CA ALA A 225 16.85 -0.44 10.84
C ALA A 225 16.26 -1.85 10.60
N PRO A 226 16.21 -2.32 9.34
CA PRO A 226 15.83 -3.71 9.04
C PRO A 226 16.76 -4.72 9.75
N LEU A 227 16.27 -5.93 9.94
CA LEU A 227 17.05 -7.09 10.36
C LEU A 227 17.99 -7.54 9.23
N PRO A 228 19.06 -8.32 9.52
CA PRO A 228 20.01 -8.75 8.49
C PRO A 228 19.39 -9.51 7.32
N HIS A 229 18.30 -10.26 7.56
CA HIS A 229 17.57 -11.01 6.54
C HIS A 229 16.47 -10.18 5.85
N GLU A 230 16.35 -8.90 6.15
CA GLU A 230 15.37 -8.01 5.54
C GLU A 230 16.02 -7.03 4.54
N ARG A 231 15.28 -6.69 3.50
CA ARG A 231 15.51 -5.51 2.66
C ARG A 231 14.22 -4.73 2.49
N ILE A 232 14.34 -3.41 2.42
CA ILE A 232 13.24 -2.50 2.17
C ILE A 232 13.57 -1.72 0.90
N TYR A 233 12.69 -1.78 -0.10
CA TYR A 233 12.80 -1.00 -1.32
C TYR A 233 11.52 -0.18 -1.51
N HIS A 234 11.67 1.14 -1.44
CA HIS A 234 10.62 2.08 -1.79
C HIS A 234 10.66 2.37 -3.28
N LEU A 235 9.61 2.04 -4.03
CA LEU A 235 9.52 2.31 -5.47
C LEU A 235 8.94 3.71 -5.66
N ALA A 236 9.85 4.68 -5.78
CA ALA A 236 9.56 6.11 -5.69
C ALA A 236 8.57 6.57 -6.78
N GLY A 237 7.61 7.39 -6.39
CA GLY A 237 6.61 8.01 -7.25
C GLY A 237 5.51 7.06 -7.74
N GLY A 238 5.62 5.75 -7.53
CA GLY A 238 4.63 4.78 -8.00
C GLY A 238 3.29 4.88 -7.25
N GLN A 239 2.20 4.63 -7.96
CA GLN A 239 0.89 4.36 -7.34
C GLN A 239 0.76 2.86 -6.98
N HIS A 240 -0.39 2.38 -6.51
CA HIS A 240 -0.55 0.97 -6.08
C HIS A 240 -0.37 -0.06 -7.21
N PHE A 241 -0.74 0.30 -8.44
CA PHE A 241 -0.61 -0.51 -9.66
C PHE A 241 -0.22 0.37 -10.85
N ILE A 242 0.37 -0.18 -11.90
CA ILE A 242 0.80 0.64 -13.05
C ILE A 242 -0.43 1.20 -13.81
N GLY A 243 -0.49 2.52 -13.93
CA GLY A 243 -1.49 3.20 -14.74
C GLY A 243 -1.26 3.03 -16.24
N ILE A 244 -2.32 3.21 -17.02
CA ILE A 244 -2.26 3.13 -18.48
C ILE A 244 -1.46 4.31 -19.05
N PHE A 245 -0.67 4.05 -20.09
CA PHE A 245 -0.04 5.08 -20.91
C PHE A 245 -0.39 4.86 -22.40
N PRO A 246 -0.73 5.90 -23.17
CA PRO A 246 -0.92 7.29 -22.73
C PRO A 246 -2.13 7.43 -21.79
N PRO A 247 -2.16 8.44 -20.91
CA PRO A 247 -3.32 8.67 -20.05
C PRO A 247 -4.54 9.07 -20.91
N SER A 248 -5.72 8.54 -20.55
CA SER A 248 -6.93 8.60 -21.37
C SER A 248 -7.51 10.01 -21.50
N ALA A 249 -7.74 10.71 -20.38
CA ALA A 249 -8.20 12.10 -20.34
C ALA A 249 -7.77 12.79 -19.03
N PRO A 250 -7.49 14.11 -19.03
CA PRO A 250 -7.32 14.86 -17.79
C PRO A 250 -8.67 14.97 -17.07
N GLU A 251 -8.67 14.87 -15.74
CA GLU A 251 -9.92 14.91 -14.94
C GLU A 251 -10.38 16.33 -14.56
N ARG A 252 -9.51 17.32 -14.75
CA ARG A 252 -9.76 18.73 -14.41
C ARG A 252 -9.47 19.58 -15.64
N GLU A 253 -9.87 20.85 -15.64
CA GLU A 253 -9.59 21.83 -16.70
C GLU A 253 -8.07 22.08 -16.97
N GLY A 254 -7.17 21.27 -16.41
CA GLY A 254 -5.71 21.43 -16.48
C GLY A 254 -4.93 20.18 -16.89
N HIS A 255 -3.63 20.19 -16.61
CA HIS A 255 -2.64 19.20 -17.06
C HIS A 255 -2.46 17.99 -16.12
N ALA A 256 -3.37 17.79 -15.17
CA ALA A 256 -3.30 16.70 -14.20
C ALA A 256 -4.13 15.48 -14.64
N TYR A 257 -3.44 14.36 -14.85
CA TYR A 257 -4.06 13.10 -15.26
C TYR A 257 -4.28 12.20 -14.06
N ARG A 258 -5.50 11.67 -13.92
CA ARG A 258 -5.77 10.60 -12.95
C ARG A 258 -5.09 9.33 -13.41
N GLY A 259 -4.41 8.70 -12.47
CA GLY A 259 -3.55 7.55 -12.74
C GLY A 259 -2.11 7.98 -13.00
N ASN A 260 -1.21 7.06 -12.68
CA ASN A 260 0.22 7.26 -12.73
C ASN A 260 0.85 6.10 -13.51
N PRO A 261 1.44 6.37 -14.70
CA PRO A 261 1.98 5.34 -15.59
C PRO A 261 3.41 4.91 -15.23
N LEU A 262 3.97 5.24 -14.07
CA LEU A 262 5.32 4.82 -13.71
C LEU A 262 5.45 3.28 -13.74
N ASP A 263 6.38 2.75 -14.56
CA ASP A 263 6.55 1.29 -14.72
C ASP A 263 7.59 0.75 -13.73
N PHE A 264 7.12 0.33 -12.56
CA PHE A 264 7.96 -0.30 -11.54
C PHE A 264 8.11 -1.83 -11.68
N LEU A 265 7.47 -2.48 -12.68
CA LEU A 265 7.51 -3.94 -12.83
C LEU A 265 8.92 -4.43 -13.17
N VAL A 266 9.67 -3.67 -13.96
CA VAL A 266 11.06 -4.03 -14.32
C VAL A 266 11.97 -4.07 -13.09
N THR A 267 11.76 -3.15 -12.14
CA THR A 267 12.47 -3.15 -10.85
C THR A 267 12.01 -4.31 -9.97
N LEU A 268 10.71 -4.59 -9.90
CA LEU A 268 10.21 -5.75 -9.17
C LEU A 268 10.76 -7.07 -9.71
N ARG A 269 10.87 -7.20 -11.04
CA ARG A 269 11.47 -8.39 -11.67
C ARG A 269 12.94 -8.52 -11.28
N ALA A 270 13.70 -7.43 -11.35
CA ALA A 270 15.09 -7.41 -10.90
C ALA A 270 15.21 -7.84 -9.43
N LEU A 271 14.39 -7.28 -8.54
CA LEU A 271 14.36 -7.62 -7.12
C LEU A 271 13.95 -9.08 -6.87
N LEU A 272 13.00 -9.64 -7.61
CA LEU A 272 12.64 -11.05 -7.49
C LEU A 272 13.82 -11.95 -7.87
N VAL A 273 14.54 -11.62 -8.96
CA VAL A 273 15.78 -12.32 -9.33
C VAL A 273 16.81 -12.21 -8.20
N ARG A 274 17.04 -11.01 -7.65
CA ARG A 274 17.98 -10.83 -6.52
C ARG A 274 17.59 -11.61 -5.28
N LEU A 275 16.29 -11.76 -4.99
CA LEU A 275 15.83 -12.58 -3.88
C LEU A 275 16.13 -14.05 -4.11
N VAL A 276 15.88 -14.57 -5.32
CA VAL A 276 16.20 -15.95 -5.69
C VAL A 276 17.70 -16.21 -5.60
N GLU A 277 18.53 -15.31 -6.14
CA GLU A 277 19.99 -15.37 -6.03
C GLU A 277 20.45 -15.34 -4.57
N TRP A 278 19.83 -14.51 -3.73
CA TRP A 278 20.15 -14.49 -2.31
C TRP A 278 19.82 -15.82 -1.67
N VAL A 279 18.62 -16.36 -1.92
CA VAL A 279 18.14 -17.64 -1.39
C VAL A 279 19.02 -18.81 -1.81
N VAL A 280 19.25 -18.96 -3.12
CA VAL A 280 19.85 -20.17 -3.71
C VAL A 280 21.37 -20.11 -3.72
N GLU A 281 21.95 -18.93 -3.97
CA GLU A 281 23.40 -18.77 -4.18
C GLU A 281 24.10 -18.08 -3.00
N ALA A 282 23.33 -17.65 -1.97
CA ALA A 282 23.83 -16.80 -0.88
C ALA A 282 24.48 -15.49 -1.38
N ARG A 283 24.12 -15.03 -2.59
CA ARG A 283 24.61 -13.77 -3.14
C ARG A 283 23.85 -12.60 -2.53
N GLU A 284 24.56 -11.74 -1.81
CA GLU A 284 23.95 -10.62 -1.11
C GLU A 284 23.28 -9.64 -2.10
N PRO A 285 22.03 -9.24 -1.86
CA PRO A 285 21.32 -8.34 -2.76
C PRO A 285 21.73 -6.87 -2.52
N PRO A 286 21.32 -5.96 -3.43
CA PRO A 286 21.51 -4.52 -3.20
C PRO A 286 21.03 -4.10 -1.79
N PRO A 287 21.70 -3.15 -1.13
CA PRO A 287 21.24 -2.65 0.16
C PRO A 287 19.84 -2.06 0.06
N SER A 288 19.13 -1.99 1.19
CA SER A 288 17.82 -1.35 1.26
C SER A 288 17.87 0.10 0.77
N VAL A 289 16.86 0.53 0.01
CA VAL A 289 16.74 1.91 -0.51
C VAL A 289 15.33 2.41 -0.23
N TYR A 290 15.19 3.28 0.78
CA TYR A 290 13.91 3.79 1.29
C TYR A 290 14.10 5.17 1.94
N PRO A 291 13.04 6.01 2.04
CA PRO A 291 13.11 7.29 2.75
C PRO A 291 13.35 7.09 4.25
N THR A 292 14.17 7.93 4.87
CA THR A 292 14.48 7.88 6.31
C THR A 292 14.41 9.27 6.96
N LEU A 293 14.15 9.30 8.27
CA LEU A 293 14.16 10.51 9.09
C LEU A 293 15.57 11.11 9.15
N ALA A 294 16.58 10.27 9.39
CA ALA A 294 17.97 10.69 9.51
C ALA A 294 18.49 11.39 8.25
N ALA A 295 18.08 10.93 7.06
CA ALA A 295 18.45 11.58 5.79
C ALA A 295 17.55 12.78 5.42
N GLY A 296 16.52 13.08 6.22
CA GLY A 296 15.53 14.12 5.90
C GLY A 296 14.66 13.81 4.68
N THR A 297 14.65 12.55 4.21
CA THR A 297 13.88 12.10 3.05
C THR A 297 12.54 11.49 3.44
N LEU A 298 12.30 11.21 4.73
CA LEU A 298 10.99 10.86 5.28
C LEU A 298 10.47 12.01 6.14
N VAL A 299 9.27 12.51 5.85
CA VAL A 299 8.71 13.70 6.50
C VAL A 299 7.24 13.55 6.85
N PRO A 300 6.75 14.25 7.89
CA PRO A 300 5.32 14.45 8.08
C PRO A 300 4.73 15.20 6.88
N VAL A 301 3.47 14.96 6.54
CA VAL A 301 2.77 15.61 5.41
C VAL A 301 2.89 17.13 5.45
N ALA A 302 2.76 17.73 6.64
CA ALA A 302 2.87 19.19 6.84
C ALA A 302 4.26 19.77 6.51
N ARG A 303 5.29 18.93 6.34
CA ARG A 303 6.66 19.33 5.95
C ARG A 303 7.03 18.89 4.53
N LEU A 304 6.09 18.34 3.76
CA LEU A 304 6.29 18.04 2.35
C LEU A 304 6.52 19.35 1.58
N LYS A 305 7.60 19.44 0.82
CA LYS A 305 7.98 20.62 0.05
C LYS A 305 7.56 20.45 -1.41
N PHE A 306 6.26 20.20 -1.63
CA PHE A 306 5.73 20.03 -2.97
C PHE A 306 5.77 21.37 -3.73
N PRO A 307 6.30 21.42 -4.97
CA PRO A 307 6.39 22.66 -5.73
C PRO A 307 4.99 23.18 -6.12
N GLY A 308 4.90 24.48 -6.39
CA GLY A 308 3.70 25.08 -6.99
C GLY A 308 3.49 24.53 -8.40
N ILE A 309 2.44 23.70 -8.56
CA ILE A 309 2.03 23.16 -9.86
C ILE A 309 0.60 23.66 -10.15
N PRO A 310 0.31 24.15 -11.36
CA PRO A 310 -0.99 24.72 -11.70
C PRO A 310 -2.13 23.72 -11.47
N ASP A 311 -3.22 24.17 -10.84
CA ASP A 311 -4.42 23.38 -10.54
C ASP A 311 -4.22 22.12 -9.68
N VAL A 312 -3.04 21.98 -9.06
CA VAL A 312 -2.69 20.86 -8.20
C VAL A 312 -2.51 21.35 -6.76
N LYS A 313 -3.35 20.83 -5.87
CA LYS A 313 -3.21 21.02 -4.42
C LYS A 313 -2.56 19.76 -3.83
N PRO A 314 -1.44 19.87 -3.09
CA PRO A 314 -0.86 18.72 -2.41
C PRO A 314 -1.81 18.21 -1.30
N PRO A 315 -1.79 16.90 -0.97
CA PRO A 315 -2.60 16.36 0.11
C PRO A 315 -2.24 17.00 1.45
N ALA A 316 -3.26 17.33 2.22
CA ALA A 316 -3.12 17.67 3.64
C ALA A 316 -3.46 16.46 4.54
N VAL A 317 -3.83 15.34 3.95
CA VAL A 317 -4.33 14.14 4.62
C VAL A 317 -3.52 12.91 4.20
N ILE A 318 -3.53 11.90 5.08
CA ILE A 318 -2.84 10.62 4.92
C ILE A 318 -3.65 9.51 5.58
N HIS A 319 -3.57 8.27 5.10
CA HIS A 319 -4.14 7.15 5.83
C HIS A 319 -3.37 6.88 7.13
N GLU A 320 -4.11 6.76 8.22
CA GLU A 320 -3.55 6.53 9.55
C GLU A 320 -4.04 5.18 10.08
N ALA A 321 -3.11 4.30 10.45
CA ALA A 321 -3.39 3.14 11.27
C ALA A 321 -3.66 3.59 12.72
N HIS A 322 -4.59 2.94 13.42
CA HIS A 322 -4.94 3.29 14.80
C HIS A 322 -4.67 2.13 15.75
N ARG A 323 -4.48 2.47 17.02
CA ARG A 323 -4.65 1.52 18.12
C ARG A 323 -6.14 1.21 18.25
N VAL A 324 -6.55 0.05 17.79
CA VAL A 324 -7.95 -0.37 17.82
C VAL A 324 -8.12 -1.50 18.83
N ASP A 325 -9.02 -1.30 19.78
CA ASP A 325 -9.36 -2.27 20.81
C ASP A 325 -10.71 -2.93 20.49
N TYR A 326 -10.62 -4.20 20.07
CA TYR A 326 -11.74 -5.07 19.72
C TYR A 326 -12.35 -5.79 20.93
N GLY A 327 -11.85 -5.50 22.14
CA GLY A 327 -12.30 -6.04 23.40
C GLY A 327 -11.50 -7.26 23.87
N PRO A 328 -11.83 -7.78 25.08
CA PRO A 328 -10.96 -8.68 25.84
C PRO A 328 -10.70 -10.05 25.21
N ARG A 329 -11.52 -10.48 24.23
CA ARG A 329 -11.32 -11.76 23.53
C ARG A 329 -10.54 -11.64 22.22
N TRP A 330 -10.04 -10.45 21.89
CA TRP A 330 -9.22 -10.22 20.72
C TRP A 330 -7.97 -11.10 20.64
N PRO A 331 -7.26 -11.43 21.73
CA PRO A 331 -6.13 -12.36 21.68
C PRO A 331 -6.48 -13.75 21.12
N ALA A 332 -7.75 -14.17 21.25
CA ALA A 332 -8.27 -15.40 20.66
C ALA A 332 -8.89 -15.20 19.26
N GLY A 333 -8.68 -14.04 18.64
CA GLY A 333 -9.26 -13.66 17.35
C GLY A 333 -10.77 -13.45 17.42
N ILE A 334 -11.33 -13.02 18.54
CA ILE A 334 -12.77 -12.79 18.70
C ILE A 334 -13.03 -11.32 19.01
N ILE A 335 -13.69 -10.64 18.08
CA ILE A 335 -14.17 -9.27 18.28
C ILE A 335 -15.38 -9.31 19.21
N THR A 336 -15.31 -8.55 20.30
CA THR A 336 -16.39 -8.44 21.31
C THR A 336 -16.97 -7.03 21.42
N TRP A 337 -16.29 -6.03 20.88
CA TRP A 337 -16.77 -4.65 20.79
C TRP A 337 -16.86 -4.22 19.33
N GLU A 338 -18.07 -3.84 18.91
CA GLU A 338 -18.37 -3.25 17.61
C GLU A 338 -19.36 -2.09 17.78
N PRO A 339 -19.06 -0.87 17.29
CA PRO A 339 -17.77 -0.45 16.75
C PRO A 339 -16.65 -0.56 17.81
N PRO A 340 -15.39 -0.83 17.42
CA PRO A 340 -14.31 -0.97 18.38
C PRO A 340 -13.97 0.36 19.04
N LYS A 341 -13.25 0.32 20.18
CA LYS A 341 -12.67 1.53 20.76
C LYS A 341 -11.45 1.94 19.93
N VAL A 342 -11.39 3.21 19.56
CA VAL A 342 -10.33 3.76 18.70
C VAL A 342 -9.45 4.68 19.54
N GLY A 343 -8.18 4.32 19.69
CA GLY A 343 -7.14 5.12 20.32
C GLY A 343 -6.40 6.01 19.33
N ALA A 344 -5.27 6.57 19.79
CA ALA A 344 -4.46 7.46 18.98
C ALA A 344 -3.91 6.77 17.72
N PRO A 345 -3.78 7.50 16.60
CA PRO A 345 -3.15 6.98 15.40
C PRO A 345 -1.64 6.73 15.61
N PHE A 346 -1.08 5.82 14.82
CA PHE A 346 0.36 5.71 14.64
C PHE A 346 0.82 6.78 13.63
N PRO A 347 1.93 7.50 13.86
CA PRO A 347 2.37 8.56 12.96
C PRO A 347 2.76 8.03 11.57
N ALA A 348 1.98 8.41 10.57
CA ALA A 348 2.27 8.11 9.17
C ALA A 348 3.09 9.24 8.54
N LEU A 349 4.10 8.87 7.76
CA LEU A 349 5.06 9.77 7.13
C LEU A 349 5.17 9.44 5.63
N VAL A 350 5.69 10.39 4.84
CA VAL A 350 5.80 10.28 3.38
C VAL A 350 7.20 10.61 2.90
N SER A 351 7.56 10.13 1.71
CA SER A 351 8.83 10.53 1.09
C SER A 351 8.79 12.02 0.74
N GLN A 352 9.88 12.72 1.02
CA GLN A 352 10.09 14.09 0.54
C GLN A 352 10.23 14.08 -0.99
N VAL A 353 10.01 15.23 -1.63
CA VAL A 353 10.13 15.41 -3.07
C VAL A 353 11.24 16.39 -3.45
N ASP A 354 11.69 16.31 -4.71
CA ASP A 354 12.61 17.26 -5.33
C ASP A 354 11.85 18.49 -5.88
N ASP A 355 12.58 19.39 -6.53
CA ASP A 355 12.05 20.58 -7.20
C ASP A 355 11.07 20.25 -8.35
N ALA A 356 11.11 19.03 -8.85
CA ALA A 356 10.18 18.48 -9.82
C ALA A 356 8.98 17.78 -9.16
N GLY A 357 8.85 17.80 -7.84
CA GLY A 357 7.75 17.14 -7.13
C GLY A 357 7.82 15.61 -7.13
N ASN A 358 8.96 15.02 -7.53
CA ASN A 358 9.18 13.59 -7.55
C ASN A 358 9.87 13.14 -6.26
N GLU A 359 9.49 11.97 -5.73
CA GLU A 359 10.05 11.46 -4.47
C GLU A 359 11.59 11.28 -4.54
N VAL A 360 12.30 11.76 -3.52
CA VAL A 360 13.78 11.69 -3.43
C VAL A 360 14.29 10.46 -2.68
N GLY A 361 13.52 9.94 -1.73
CA GLY A 361 13.83 8.68 -1.04
C GLY A 361 13.38 7.48 -1.86
N GLY A 362 14.16 6.40 -1.85
CA GLY A 362 13.82 5.14 -2.51
C GLY A 362 14.50 4.88 -3.86
N VAL A 363 14.11 3.79 -4.49
CA VAL A 363 14.49 3.41 -5.86
C VAL A 363 13.74 4.30 -6.84
N ARG A 364 14.47 5.21 -7.49
CA ARG A 364 13.97 6.11 -8.52
C ARG A 364 14.09 5.44 -9.89
N ALA A 365 12.97 5.21 -10.55
CA ALA A 365 12.94 4.65 -11.91
C ALA A 365 13.54 5.65 -12.94
N VAL A 366 13.70 5.22 -14.20
CA VAL A 366 14.23 6.07 -15.28
C VAL A 366 13.41 7.36 -15.40
N GLU A 367 12.10 7.27 -15.23
CA GLU A 367 11.15 8.38 -15.24
C GLU A 367 11.44 9.45 -14.17
N LEU A 368 12.07 9.08 -13.04
CA LEU A 368 12.44 10.01 -11.97
C LEU A 368 13.91 10.43 -12.03
N LEU A 369 14.77 9.63 -12.66
CA LEU A 369 16.18 9.96 -12.87
C LEU A 369 16.40 10.85 -14.11
N ALA A 370 15.52 10.76 -15.11
CA ALA A 370 15.43 11.64 -16.26
C ALA A 370 13.99 12.21 -16.41
N PRO A 371 13.50 13.05 -15.47
CA PRO A 371 12.10 13.43 -15.47
C PRO A 371 11.73 14.42 -16.56
N ILE A 372 10.56 14.18 -17.16
CA ILE A 372 9.76 15.09 -18.01
C ILE A 372 8.33 15.28 -17.47
N ALA A 373 8.06 14.74 -16.27
CA ALA A 373 6.79 14.83 -15.55
C ALA A 373 7.02 14.63 -14.04
N THR A 374 6.03 15.02 -13.25
CA THR A 374 5.89 14.59 -11.86
C THR A 374 5.00 13.35 -11.80
N TYR A 375 5.48 12.33 -11.10
CA TYR A 375 4.78 11.09 -10.82
C TYR A 375 4.36 11.10 -9.35
N ALA A 376 3.21 11.73 -9.06
CA ALA A 376 2.69 11.80 -7.72
C ALA A 376 2.02 10.47 -7.35
N PRO A 377 2.34 9.87 -6.19
CA PRO A 377 1.79 8.58 -5.80
C PRO A 377 0.38 8.66 -5.18
N TRP A 378 -0.20 9.86 -5.16
CA TRP A 378 -1.51 10.15 -4.59
C TRP A 378 -2.40 10.85 -5.62
N HIS A 379 -3.70 10.75 -5.39
CA HIS A 379 -4.72 11.48 -6.11
C HIS A 379 -5.79 11.94 -5.13
N LEU A 380 -6.30 13.16 -5.31
CA LEU A 380 -7.31 13.74 -4.43
C LEU A 380 -8.66 13.79 -5.12
N ARG A 381 -9.70 13.34 -4.41
CA ARG A 381 -11.09 13.48 -4.82
C ARG A 381 -11.42 14.95 -5.09
N GLY A 382 -12.04 15.21 -6.24
CA GLY A 382 -12.59 16.53 -6.59
C GLY A 382 -14.03 16.72 -6.09
N GLY A 383 -14.68 17.81 -6.50
CA GLY A 383 -16.08 18.11 -6.17
C GLY A 383 -16.28 18.90 -4.87
N GLY A 384 -17.54 19.04 -4.43
CA GLY A 384 -17.96 19.85 -3.27
C GLY A 384 -18.48 19.07 -2.06
N GLY A 385 -18.17 17.77 -1.97
CA GLY A 385 -18.61 16.90 -0.86
C GLY A 385 -17.70 16.93 0.37
N ALA A 386 -18.12 16.28 1.45
CA ALA A 386 -17.32 16.16 2.69
C ALA A 386 -16.02 15.35 2.51
N ASP A 387 -15.90 14.60 1.43
CA ASP A 387 -14.71 13.85 1.02
C ASP A 387 -13.89 14.57 -0.07
N ALA A 388 -14.22 15.82 -0.42
CA ALA A 388 -13.40 16.61 -1.31
C ALA A 388 -12.00 16.85 -0.69
N GLY A 389 -10.94 16.63 -1.48
CA GLY A 389 -9.57 16.72 -0.99
C GLY A 389 -9.11 15.50 -0.18
N GLU A 390 -9.92 14.45 -0.08
CA GLU A 390 -9.51 13.16 0.45
C GLU A 390 -8.77 12.32 -0.59
N LEU A 391 -7.96 11.37 -0.13
CA LEU A 391 -7.26 10.45 -1.01
C LEU A 391 -8.24 9.56 -1.78
N THR A 392 -7.98 9.36 -3.06
CA THR A 392 -8.62 8.31 -3.85
C THR A 392 -7.80 7.03 -3.70
N ASP A 393 -8.48 5.96 -3.31
CA ASP A 393 -7.84 4.67 -3.06
C ASP A 393 -7.06 4.21 -4.30
N PHE A 394 -5.83 3.76 -4.07
CA PHE A 394 -4.86 3.18 -5.00
C PHE A 394 -4.28 4.05 -6.12
N LEU A 395 -4.83 5.25 -6.33
CA LEU A 395 -4.50 6.06 -7.50
C LEU A 395 -3.48 7.14 -7.20
N GLY A 396 -2.58 7.33 -8.17
CA GLY A 396 -1.66 8.45 -8.27
C GLY A 396 -2.12 9.47 -9.30
N THR A 397 -1.27 10.48 -9.50
CA THR A 397 -1.49 11.56 -10.46
C THR A 397 -0.24 11.73 -11.32
N TYR A 398 -0.43 11.81 -12.63
CA TYR A 398 0.63 12.10 -13.60
C TYR A 398 0.52 13.56 -14.06
N LEU A 399 1.60 14.32 -13.90
CA LEU A 399 1.66 15.76 -14.16
C LEU A 399 2.81 16.07 -15.12
N PRO A 400 2.60 16.10 -16.44
CA PRO A 400 3.60 16.58 -17.39
C PRO A 400 4.26 17.91 -17.00
N PHE A 401 5.53 18.08 -17.33
CA PHE A 401 6.16 19.40 -17.26
C PHE A 401 5.65 20.28 -18.41
N ALA A 402 5.72 21.60 -18.23
CA ALA A 402 5.60 22.54 -19.33
C ALA A 402 6.65 22.21 -20.40
N ARG A 403 6.27 22.23 -21.68
CA ARG A 403 7.19 21.82 -22.76
C ARG A 403 8.19 22.92 -23.03
N THR A 404 7.72 24.17 -23.04
CA THR A 404 8.53 25.36 -23.30
C THR A 404 8.63 26.25 -22.07
N GLU A 405 9.65 27.10 -22.06
CA GLU A 405 9.81 28.16 -21.07
C GLU A 405 8.60 29.11 -21.02
N ALA A 406 8.06 29.46 -22.20
CA ALA A 406 6.91 30.33 -22.32
C ALA A 406 5.63 29.69 -21.76
N GLU A 407 5.43 28.39 -21.97
CA GLU A 407 4.35 27.65 -21.33
C GLU A 407 4.47 27.68 -19.81
N ARG A 408 5.66 27.41 -19.27
CA ARG A 408 5.92 27.41 -17.82
C ARG A 408 5.58 28.76 -17.18
N GLN A 409 6.03 29.85 -17.80
CA GLN A 409 5.82 31.20 -17.29
C GLN A 409 4.33 31.59 -17.31
N ARG A 410 3.59 31.21 -18.37
CA ARG A 410 2.15 31.48 -18.47
C ARG A 410 1.33 30.73 -17.44
N SER A 411 1.70 29.50 -17.11
CA SER A 411 0.98 28.68 -16.14
C SER A 411 1.43 28.91 -14.70
N HIS A 412 2.54 29.63 -14.47
CA HIS A 412 3.16 29.79 -13.15
C HIS A 412 3.57 28.44 -12.51
N ASP A 413 4.10 27.53 -13.32
CA ASP A 413 4.67 26.26 -12.86
C ASP A 413 6.08 26.47 -12.30
N ASP A 414 6.32 26.08 -11.05
CA ASP A 414 7.63 26.22 -10.40
C ASP A 414 8.68 25.27 -11.00
N ARG A 415 8.25 24.18 -11.65
CA ARG A 415 9.13 23.14 -12.18
C ARG A 415 9.81 23.58 -13.48
N PRO A 416 11.08 23.21 -13.74
CA PRO A 416 11.72 23.48 -15.02
C PRO A 416 10.95 22.90 -16.22
N SER A 417 10.89 23.64 -17.33
CA SER A 417 10.30 23.13 -18.58
C SER A 417 11.16 22.03 -19.20
N ILE A 418 10.56 21.22 -20.07
CA ILE A 418 11.27 20.17 -20.82
C ILE A 418 12.38 20.80 -21.67
N GLU A 419 12.09 21.89 -22.39
CA GLU A 419 13.07 22.65 -23.19
C GLU A 419 14.27 23.12 -22.37
N ARG A 420 14.04 23.57 -21.13
CA ARG A 420 15.12 24.00 -20.23
C ARG A 420 15.96 22.82 -19.73
N ARG A 421 15.35 21.66 -19.52
CA ARG A 421 16.03 20.44 -19.03
C ARG A 421 16.78 19.70 -20.13
N TYR A 422 16.20 19.63 -21.33
CA TYR A 422 16.71 18.85 -22.45
C TYR A 422 16.64 19.68 -23.73
N PRO A 423 17.79 19.97 -24.37
CA PRO A 423 17.81 20.68 -25.65
C PRO A 423 17.07 19.98 -26.80
N GLY A 424 16.76 18.68 -26.65
CA GLY A 424 15.98 17.91 -27.61
C GLY A 424 15.91 16.42 -27.29
N LYS A 425 15.22 15.66 -28.14
CA LYS A 425 14.94 14.22 -27.95
C LYS A 425 16.20 13.40 -27.67
N ARG A 426 17.29 13.66 -28.42
CA ARG A 426 18.57 12.95 -28.23
C ARG A 426 19.12 13.14 -26.82
N ALA A 427 19.17 14.39 -26.33
CA ALA A 427 19.71 14.69 -25.01
C ALA A 427 18.89 14.04 -23.87
N TYR A 428 17.56 13.99 -24.04
CA TYR A 428 16.68 13.26 -23.12
C TYR A 428 16.93 11.75 -23.16
N LEU A 429 17.01 11.13 -24.35
CA LEU A 429 17.28 9.70 -24.47
C LEU A 429 18.67 9.32 -23.93
N ASP A 430 19.67 10.18 -24.09
CA ASP A 430 20.99 9.98 -23.50
C ASP A 430 20.95 10.05 -21.97
N ALA A 431 20.11 10.93 -21.39
CA ALA A 431 19.88 10.99 -19.95
C ALA A 431 19.13 9.74 -19.44
N ALA A 432 18.12 9.28 -20.17
CA ALA A 432 17.41 8.04 -19.88
C ALA A 432 18.33 6.81 -19.96
N ALA A 433 19.24 6.76 -20.93
CA ALA A 433 20.25 5.71 -21.05
C ALA A 433 21.18 5.67 -19.84
N ARG A 434 21.72 6.82 -19.43
CA ARG A 434 22.55 6.92 -18.20
C ARG A 434 21.78 6.49 -16.95
N ALA A 435 20.51 6.86 -16.85
CA ALA A 435 19.65 6.43 -15.75
C ALA A 435 19.47 4.90 -15.74
N ALA A 436 19.14 4.30 -16.88
CA ALA A 436 19.01 2.86 -17.01
C ALA A 436 20.32 2.12 -16.66
N ASP A 437 21.46 2.57 -17.17
CA ASP A 437 22.77 1.99 -16.85
C ASP A 437 23.08 2.07 -15.34
N SER A 438 22.73 3.17 -14.68
CA SER A 438 22.92 3.33 -13.24
C SER A 438 22.09 2.33 -12.44
N LEU A 439 20.84 2.07 -12.85
CA LEU A 439 19.97 1.08 -12.21
C LEU A 439 20.46 -0.36 -12.48
N VAL A 440 20.99 -0.63 -13.66
CA VAL A 440 21.62 -1.94 -13.95
C VAL A 440 22.85 -2.17 -13.10
N ALA A 441 23.73 -1.17 -12.98
CA ALA A 441 24.91 -1.23 -12.13
C ALA A 441 24.55 -1.42 -10.65
N ALA A 442 23.47 -0.80 -10.18
CA ALA A 442 22.93 -0.97 -8.83
C ALA A 442 22.19 -2.31 -8.63
N GLY A 443 22.00 -3.13 -9.67
CA GLY A 443 21.25 -4.37 -9.60
C GLY A 443 19.73 -4.21 -9.43
N LEU A 444 19.21 -3.00 -9.67
CA LEU A 444 17.79 -2.59 -9.54
C LEU A 444 17.05 -2.57 -10.88
N LEU A 445 17.75 -2.86 -11.98
CA LEU A 445 17.22 -3.13 -13.31
C LEU A 445 18.01 -4.29 -13.91
N LEU A 446 17.34 -5.21 -14.61
CA LEU A 446 18.03 -6.25 -15.36
C LEU A 446 18.57 -5.65 -16.67
N ARG A 447 19.78 -6.05 -17.08
CA ARG A 447 20.40 -5.54 -18.33
C ARG A 447 19.50 -5.76 -19.55
N GLU A 448 18.82 -6.90 -19.60
CA GLU A 448 17.86 -7.27 -20.66
C GLU A 448 16.60 -6.40 -20.70
N ASP A 449 16.28 -5.68 -19.62
CA ASP A 449 15.14 -4.75 -19.56
C ASP A 449 15.49 -3.32 -19.97
N ALA A 450 16.77 -3.00 -20.13
CA ALA A 450 17.21 -1.67 -20.54
C ALA A 450 16.55 -1.19 -21.86
N PRO A 451 16.45 -2.02 -22.92
CA PRO A 451 15.76 -1.59 -24.15
C PRO A 451 14.27 -1.27 -23.93
N ARG A 452 13.58 -2.00 -23.05
CA ARG A 452 12.16 -1.77 -22.75
C ARG A 452 11.94 -0.43 -22.06
N VAL A 453 12.75 -0.10 -21.04
CA VAL A 453 12.62 1.18 -20.32
C VAL A 453 12.98 2.37 -21.21
N LEU A 454 13.95 2.22 -22.11
CA LEU A 454 14.31 3.25 -23.07
C LEU A 454 13.22 3.46 -24.15
N GLY A 455 12.63 2.38 -24.65
CA GLY A 455 11.48 2.47 -25.56
C GLY A 455 10.28 3.16 -24.90
N ARG A 456 10.03 2.90 -23.60
CA ARG A 456 9.01 3.61 -22.84
C ARG A 456 9.35 5.08 -22.65
N ALA A 457 10.60 5.41 -22.33
CA ALA A 457 11.06 6.80 -22.21
C ALA A 457 10.81 7.57 -23.52
N GLU A 458 11.12 6.96 -24.67
CA GLU A 458 10.86 7.52 -26.00
C GLU A 458 9.36 7.76 -26.26
N GLN A 459 8.50 6.78 -25.95
CA GLN A 459 7.04 6.93 -26.09
C GLN A 459 6.50 8.10 -25.25
N HIS A 460 7.01 8.27 -24.02
CA HIS A 460 6.61 9.38 -23.17
C HIS A 460 7.04 10.73 -23.76
N TRP A 461 8.26 10.82 -24.29
CA TRP A 461 8.74 12.02 -24.97
C TRP A 461 7.86 12.36 -26.17
N ASP A 462 7.63 11.40 -27.07
CA ASP A 462 6.90 11.65 -28.31
C ASP A 462 5.45 12.08 -28.04
N TRP A 463 4.78 11.42 -27.09
CA TRP A 463 3.42 11.79 -26.69
C TRP A 463 3.34 13.19 -26.05
N LEU A 464 4.34 13.56 -25.23
CA LEU A 464 4.37 14.89 -24.61
C LEU A 464 4.64 15.99 -25.63
N MET A 465 5.60 15.77 -26.53
CA MET A 465 6.01 16.78 -27.50
C MET A 465 5.01 16.94 -28.65
N SER A 466 4.12 15.96 -28.88
CA SER A 466 3.08 16.05 -29.92
C SER A 466 1.81 16.82 -29.53
N ARG A 467 1.68 17.26 -28.27
CA ARG A 467 0.41 17.78 -27.74
C ARG A 467 0.11 19.26 -27.96
#